data_AF-A0A7C3DVZ5-F1
#
_entry.id   AF-A0A7C3DVZ5-F1
#
_cell.length_a   1.000
_cell.length_b   1.000
_cell.length_c   1.000
_cell.angle_alpha   90.00
_cell.angle_beta   90.00
_cell.angle_gamma   90.00
#
_symmetry.space_group_name_H-M   'P 1'
#
loop_
_entity.id
_entity.type
_entity.pdbx_description
1 polymer ?
#
loop_
_entity_poly.entity_id
_entity_poly.type
_entity_poly.pdbx_seq_one_letter_code
_entity_poly.pdbx_strand_id
1 'polypeptide(L)'
;MNENAKTALALAAACILVIAAVSIEPEARQPEMFSDQGELLFPRLTDPNLVRSIEVIDYNEAEAVARPLKAAFRNNRWLLLSHNDYPAEARDRVARTAVSLVGLKKDAVVTDRFEDHAQYGVIDPLDPKVSSLSGRGKRVTLRDAAGTPLADLVLGNPEKNREGYRYVRIPGQKRVYAVKTDADPSARFEDWVEPNLLRLTPASLKRIVLINYPIDPGSGRLGPPTRAVLSRSGDGWSQEGGPALSKTKIDSLVSALCSIRVVGARPAPPDLAAQLRGGKGLELTLDLVMSLRQRGFYITPDGRFFAAGGEVNAETNNGTSVTLRFGDIATSQELTKPDPARAASEPRFVFATSTDPALRDKFSSWFYIISGADYARFRP
;
A
#
# COMPACT_ATOMS: atom_id res chain seq x y z
N MET A 1 11.74 -74.88 40.23
CA MET A 1 10.70 -74.29 39.36
C MET A 1 11.08 -74.54 37.91
N ASN A 2 10.24 -75.26 37.16
CA ASN A 2 10.46 -75.49 35.73
C ASN A 2 10.45 -74.16 34.96
N GLU A 3 11.31 -74.02 33.96
CA GLU A 3 11.47 -72.78 33.18
C GLU A 3 10.14 -72.28 32.59
N ASN A 4 9.28 -73.19 32.15
CA ASN A 4 7.96 -72.87 31.63
C ASN A 4 7.07 -72.11 32.63
N ALA A 5 7.20 -72.40 33.93
CA ALA A 5 6.45 -71.70 34.98
C ALA A 5 6.99 -70.28 35.22
N LYS A 6 8.30 -70.05 35.04
CA LYS A 6 8.90 -68.72 35.13
C LYS A 6 8.49 -67.84 33.94
N THR A 7 8.46 -68.42 32.74
CA THR A 7 8.04 -67.72 31.52
C THR A 7 6.56 -67.33 31.58
N ALA A 8 5.69 -68.23 32.05
CA ALA A 8 4.26 -67.94 32.22
C ALA A 8 4.01 -66.82 33.24
N LEU A 9 4.75 -66.82 34.36
CA LEU A 9 4.64 -65.79 35.39
C LEU A 9 5.13 -64.42 34.88
N ALA A 10 6.22 -64.40 34.11
CA ALA A 10 6.73 -63.17 33.50
C ALA A 10 5.75 -62.58 32.47
N LEU A 11 5.11 -63.43 31.67
CA LEU A 11 4.11 -63.01 30.70
C LEU A 11 2.86 -62.41 31.38
N ALA A 12 2.40 -63.05 32.46
CA ALA A 12 1.29 -62.53 33.25
C ALA A 12 1.62 -61.18 33.89
N ALA A 13 2.83 -61.03 34.44
CA ALA A 13 3.28 -59.75 35.00
C ALA A 13 3.37 -58.65 33.92
N ALA A 14 3.86 -58.98 32.72
CA ALA A 14 3.91 -58.05 31.59
C ALA A 14 2.52 -57.60 31.15
N CYS A 15 1.55 -58.53 31.03
CA CYS A 15 0.17 -58.18 30.72
C CYS A 15 -0.45 -57.27 31.78
N ILE A 16 -0.21 -57.54 33.06
CA ILE A 16 -0.69 -56.68 34.16
C ILE A 16 -0.08 -55.28 34.07
N LEU A 17 1.22 -55.18 33.75
CA LEU A 17 1.89 -53.89 33.60
C LEU A 17 1.37 -53.11 32.38
N VAL A 18 1.07 -53.77 31.27
CA VAL A 18 0.47 -53.11 30.09
C VAL A 18 -0.96 -52.64 30.40
N ILE A 19 -1.76 -53.45 31.08
CA ILE A 19 -3.11 -53.06 31.50
C ILE A 19 -3.05 -51.88 32.49
N ALA A 20 -2.12 -51.92 33.44
CA ALA A 20 -1.87 -50.81 34.37
C ALA A 20 -1.38 -49.56 33.62
N ALA A 21 -0.50 -49.70 32.63
CA ALA A 21 0.00 -48.58 31.83
C ALA A 21 -1.11 -47.94 31.00
N VAL A 22 -2.01 -48.72 30.40
CA VAL A 22 -3.18 -48.19 29.66
C VAL A 22 -4.21 -47.57 30.61
N SER A 23 -4.36 -48.10 31.83
CA SER A 23 -5.31 -47.57 32.83
C SER A 23 -4.79 -46.33 33.56
N ILE A 24 -3.47 -46.19 33.67
CA ILE A 24 -2.78 -45.08 34.33
C ILE A 24 -2.25 -44.08 33.28
N GLU A 25 -2.44 -44.36 31.98
CA GLU A 25 -2.07 -43.42 30.92
C GLU A 25 -2.75 -42.10 31.27
N PRO A 26 -1.98 -41.07 31.64
CA PRO A 26 -2.57 -39.81 32.00
C PRO A 26 -3.16 -39.30 30.70
N GLU A 27 -4.48 -39.41 30.60
CA GLU A 27 -5.27 -38.75 29.58
C GLU A 27 -4.65 -37.38 29.42
N ALA A 28 -4.15 -37.07 28.21
CA ALA A 28 -3.49 -35.81 27.94
C ALA A 28 -4.53 -34.72 28.25
N ARG A 29 -4.53 -34.26 29.51
CA ARG A 29 -5.42 -33.24 30.02
C ARG A 29 -5.00 -31.99 29.30
N GLN A 30 -5.57 -31.76 28.12
CA GLN A 30 -5.87 -30.41 27.71
C GLN A 30 -6.84 -29.91 28.78
N PRO A 31 -6.44 -28.98 29.66
CA PRO A 31 -7.36 -28.51 30.67
C PRO A 31 -8.45 -27.73 29.94
N GLU A 32 -9.59 -28.37 29.68
CA GLU A 32 -10.80 -27.73 29.13
C GLU A 32 -11.24 -26.52 29.98
N MET A 33 -10.77 -26.43 31.23
CA MET A 33 -11.06 -25.36 32.19
C MET A 33 -10.52 -23.96 31.82
N PHE A 34 -9.71 -23.79 30.77
CA PHE A 34 -9.26 -22.48 30.27
C PHE A 34 -9.39 -22.31 28.75
N SER A 35 -10.24 -23.12 28.11
CA SER A 35 -10.46 -23.02 26.67
C SER A 35 -11.43 -21.90 26.37
N ASP A 36 -10.91 -20.80 25.83
CA ASP A 36 -11.70 -19.72 25.25
C ASP A 36 -12.04 -19.99 23.78
N GLN A 37 -11.85 -21.23 23.33
CA GLN A 37 -12.22 -21.69 22.01
C GLN A 37 -13.73 -21.53 21.78
N GLY A 38 -14.10 -21.10 20.58
CA GLY A 38 -15.48 -20.81 20.20
C GLY A 38 -15.98 -19.42 20.63
N GLU A 39 -15.31 -18.74 21.56
CA GLU A 39 -15.63 -17.35 21.88
C GLU A 39 -15.31 -16.42 20.71
N LEU A 40 -15.98 -15.27 20.69
CA LEU A 40 -15.69 -14.21 19.75
C LEU A 40 -14.30 -13.61 20.00
N LEU A 41 -13.54 -13.41 18.93
CA LEU A 41 -12.25 -12.75 18.96
C LEU A 41 -12.41 -11.26 19.28
N PHE A 42 -13.46 -10.62 18.76
CA PHE A 42 -13.78 -9.21 18.98
C PHE A 42 -15.26 -8.99 19.35
N PRO A 43 -15.66 -9.20 20.61
CA PRO A 43 -17.04 -9.03 21.04
C PRO A 43 -17.62 -7.61 20.83
N ARG A 44 -16.76 -6.58 20.77
CA ARG A 44 -17.15 -5.19 20.55
C ARG A 44 -17.43 -4.85 19.08
N LEU A 45 -16.90 -5.65 18.15
CA LEU A 45 -17.09 -5.43 16.71
C LEU A 45 -18.36 -6.17 16.25
N THR A 46 -19.51 -5.55 16.49
CA THR A 46 -20.83 -6.08 16.11
C THR A 46 -21.35 -5.52 14.79
N ASP A 47 -21.07 -4.25 14.51
CA ASP A 47 -21.46 -3.56 13.27
C ASP A 47 -20.21 -2.99 12.56
N PRO A 48 -19.92 -3.42 11.32
CA PRO A 48 -18.77 -2.93 10.56
C PRO A 48 -18.84 -1.42 10.26
N ASN A 49 -20.02 -0.80 10.29
CA ASN A 49 -20.20 0.63 10.01
C ASN A 49 -19.77 1.54 11.17
N LEU A 50 -19.52 0.98 12.36
CA LEU A 50 -18.99 1.73 13.50
C LEU A 50 -17.52 2.13 13.30
N VAL A 51 -16.81 1.44 12.41
CA VAL A 51 -15.39 1.67 12.16
C VAL A 51 -15.19 3.02 11.47
N ARG A 52 -14.43 3.90 12.14
CA ARG A 52 -14.05 5.22 11.62
C ARG A 52 -12.57 5.38 11.38
N SER A 53 -11.75 4.43 11.83
CA SER A 53 -10.35 4.35 11.43
C SER A 53 -9.83 2.94 11.36
N ILE A 54 -8.85 2.74 10.49
CA ILE A 54 -8.07 1.52 10.33
C ILE A 54 -6.59 1.86 10.36
N GLU A 55 -5.83 1.03 11.05
CA GLU A 55 -4.37 1.06 11.11
C GLU A 55 -3.87 -0.32 10.71
N VAL A 56 -3.07 -0.38 9.65
CA VAL A 56 -2.45 -1.60 9.14
C VAL A 56 -0.95 -1.39 9.24
N ILE A 57 -0.27 -2.27 9.95
CA ILE A 57 1.18 -2.27 10.02
C ILE A 57 1.66 -3.57 9.40
N ASP A 58 2.25 -3.44 8.23
CA ASP A 58 2.88 -4.56 7.54
C ASP A 58 4.38 -4.58 7.84
N TYR A 59 5.04 -5.70 7.58
CA TYR A 59 6.47 -5.81 7.80
C TYR A 59 7.14 -6.41 6.57
N ASN A 60 8.13 -5.69 6.03
CA ASN A 60 8.96 -6.21 4.95
C ASN A 60 10.21 -6.88 5.56
N GLU A 61 10.25 -8.22 5.51
CA GLU A 61 11.39 -9.00 6.01
C GLU A 61 12.69 -8.74 5.24
N ALA A 62 12.61 -8.51 3.93
CA ALA A 62 13.80 -8.25 3.10
C ALA A 62 14.46 -6.90 3.43
N GLU A 63 13.67 -5.91 3.84
CA GLU A 63 14.17 -4.58 4.21
C GLU A 63 14.32 -4.38 5.72
N ALA A 64 13.85 -5.34 6.52
CA ALA A 64 13.73 -5.23 7.98
C ALA A 64 12.97 -3.98 8.45
N VAL A 65 11.87 -3.61 7.75
CA VAL A 65 11.15 -2.35 8.00
C VAL A 65 9.64 -2.57 8.08
N ALA A 66 9.04 -2.00 9.12
CA ALA A 66 7.59 -1.90 9.25
C ALA A 66 7.01 -0.77 8.37
N ARG A 67 5.85 -1.02 7.77
CA ARG A 67 5.11 -0.12 6.88
C ARG A 67 3.76 0.19 7.53
N PRO A 68 3.69 1.23 8.38
CA PRO A 68 2.45 1.66 8.97
C PRO A 68 1.62 2.44 7.94
N LEU A 69 0.35 2.08 7.83
CA LEU A 69 -0.65 2.80 7.09
C LEU A 69 -1.87 3.02 7.97
N LYS A 70 -2.27 4.28 8.10
CA LYS A 70 -3.41 4.71 8.90
C LYS A 70 -4.36 5.53 8.07
N ALA A 71 -5.61 5.08 8.00
CA ALA A 71 -6.72 5.78 7.35
C ALA A 71 -7.83 6.09 8.37
N ALA A 72 -8.40 7.29 8.32
CA ALA A 72 -9.50 7.70 9.20
C ALA A 72 -10.53 8.56 8.46
N PHE A 73 -11.79 8.46 8.87
CA PHE A 73 -12.87 9.31 8.38
C PHE A 73 -12.91 10.60 9.19
N ARG A 74 -12.56 11.73 8.57
CA ARG A 74 -12.56 13.07 9.16
C ARG A 74 -13.06 14.09 8.12
N ASN A 75 -13.71 15.17 8.57
CA ASN A 75 -14.18 16.23 7.67
C ASN A 75 -15.03 15.69 6.50
N ASN A 76 -15.90 14.72 6.79
CA ASN A 76 -16.78 14.04 5.83
C ASN A 76 -16.07 13.33 4.67
N ARG A 77 -14.79 12.93 4.84
CA ARG A 77 -14.02 12.16 3.86
C ARG A 77 -13.01 11.23 4.53
N TRP A 78 -12.49 10.26 3.79
CA TRP A 78 -11.40 9.42 4.26
C TRP A 78 -10.04 10.06 3.97
N LEU A 79 -9.16 10.05 4.97
CA LEU A 79 -7.82 10.63 4.91
C LEU A 79 -6.79 9.60 5.37
N LEU A 80 -5.64 9.55 4.70
CA LEU A 80 -4.47 8.80 5.13
C LEU A 80 -3.66 9.64 6.10
N LEU A 81 -3.93 9.48 7.40
CA LEU A 81 -3.24 10.19 8.48
C LEU A 81 -1.73 9.91 8.48
N SER A 82 -1.35 8.70 8.07
CA SER A 82 0.04 8.27 7.85
C SER A 82 0.74 8.99 6.68
N HIS A 83 0.00 9.72 5.85
CA HIS A 83 0.48 10.34 4.61
C HIS A 83 0.02 11.80 4.50
N ASN A 84 0.24 12.60 5.55
CA ASN A 84 -0.07 14.03 5.58
C ASN A 84 -1.56 14.33 5.32
N ASP A 85 -2.46 13.49 5.79
CA ASP A 85 -3.90 13.60 5.55
C ASP A 85 -4.29 13.57 4.07
N TYR A 86 -3.57 12.79 3.24
CA TYR A 86 -3.91 12.63 1.83
C TYR A 86 -5.30 12.00 1.66
N PRO A 87 -6.17 12.55 0.78
CA PRO A 87 -7.47 11.96 0.50
C PRO A 87 -7.43 10.51 0.01
N ALA A 88 -8.26 9.66 0.59
CA ALA A 88 -8.33 8.24 0.26
C ALA A 88 -9.72 7.78 -0.16
N GLU A 89 -9.72 6.74 -0.99
CA GLU A 89 -10.88 5.93 -1.35
C GLU A 89 -10.95 4.70 -0.42
N ALA A 90 -11.07 4.97 0.90
CA ALA A 90 -10.92 3.94 1.93
C ALA A 90 -12.23 3.22 2.30
N ARG A 91 -13.40 3.78 1.97
CA ARG A 91 -14.72 3.33 2.47
C ARG A 91 -14.94 1.83 2.28
N ASP A 92 -14.87 1.36 1.04
CA ASP A 92 -15.16 -0.04 0.71
C ASP A 92 -14.09 -1.00 1.23
N ARG A 93 -12.86 -0.52 1.37
CA ARG A 93 -11.76 -1.30 1.92
C ARG A 93 -11.93 -1.51 3.42
N VAL A 94 -12.21 -0.44 4.16
CA VAL A 94 -12.51 -0.49 5.60
C VAL A 94 -13.71 -1.38 5.86
N ALA A 95 -14.80 -1.19 5.11
CA ALA A 95 -16.02 -1.98 5.26
C ALA A 95 -15.76 -3.48 5.04
N ARG A 96 -15.05 -3.85 3.96
CA ARG A 96 -14.68 -5.26 3.69
C ARG A 96 -13.84 -5.85 4.81
N THR A 97 -12.80 -5.15 5.26
CA THR A 97 -11.97 -5.63 6.37
C THR A 97 -12.78 -5.77 7.66
N ALA A 98 -13.65 -4.82 7.97
CA ALA A 98 -14.50 -4.90 9.16
C ALA A 98 -15.45 -6.11 9.08
N VAL A 99 -16.10 -6.34 7.94
CA VAL A 99 -16.97 -7.51 7.71
C VAL A 99 -16.22 -8.82 7.92
N SER A 100 -15.00 -8.95 7.40
CA SER A 100 -14.17 -10.15 7.59
C SER A 100 -13.72 -10.39 9.04
N LEU A 101 -13.88 -9.40 9.93
CA LEU A 101 -13.52 -9.49 11.34
C LEU A 101 -14.73 -9.60 12.28
N VAL A 102 -15.92 -9.17 11.84
CA VAL A 102 -17.16 -9.29 12.61
C VAL A 102 -17.49 -10.76 12.82
N GLY A 103 -17.82 -11.15 14.06
CA GLY A 103 -18.24 -12.52 14.36
C GLY A 103 -17.12 -13.57 14.28
N LEU A 104 -15.86 -13.17 14.10
CA LEU A 104 -14.72 -14.08 14.13
C LEU A 104 -14.67 -14.82 15.45
N LYS A 105 -14.55 -16.15 15.39
CA LYS A 105 -14.41 -17.02 16.56
C LYS A 105 -12.97 -17.52 16.69
N LYS A 106 -12.55 -17.74 17.93
CA LYS A 106 -11.32 -18.47 18.26
C LYS A 106 -11.52 -19.95 17.92
N ASP A 107 -11.27 -20.35 16.67
CA ASP A 107 -11.68 -21.69 16.20
C ASP A 107 -10.84 -22.82 16.81
N ALA A 108 -9.51 -22.70 16.79
CA ALA A 108 -8.63 -23.65 17.47
C ALA A 108 -7.47 -22.93 18.16
N VAL A 109 -7.14 -23.36 19.38
CA VAL A 109 -5.92 -22.92 20.07
C VAL A 109 -4.74 -23.71 19.51
N VAL A 110 -3.75 -23.01 18.98
CA VAL A 110 -2.59 -23.61 18.31
C VAL A 110 -1.42 -23.76 19.28
N THR A 111 -1.10 -22.70 20.02
CA THR A 111 -0.02 -22.68 21.01
C THR A 111 -0.19 -21.52 21.98
N ASP A 112 0.34 -21.69 23.19
CA ASP A 112 0.48 -20.65 24.23
C ASP A 112 1.94 -20.23 24.45
N ARG A 113 2.86 -20.78 23.64
CA ARG A 113 4.30 -20.55 23.73
C ARG A 113 4.72 -19.35 22.91
N PHE A 114 5.57 -18.53 23.52
CA PHE A 114 6.11 -17.34 22.86
C PHE A 114 7.13 -17.71 21.78
N GLU A 115 7.88 -18.80 22.01
CA GLU A 115 8.94 -19.27 21.12
C GLU A 115 8.40 -19.66 19.74
N ASP A 116 7.14 -20.06 19.67
CA ASP A 116 6.47 -20.52 18.46
C ASP A 116 5.94 -19.35 17.59
N HIS A 117 5.91 -18.11 18.09
CA HIS A 117 5.30 -16.98 17.38
C HIS A 117 5.93 -16.73 16.00
N ALA A 118 7.24 -16.93 15.88
CA ALA A 118 7.96 -16.78 14.62
C ALA A 118 7.49 -17.79 13.56
N GLN A 119 7.30 -19.04 13.96
CA GLN A 119 6.88 -20.13 13.07
C GLN A 119 5.49 -19.84 12.47
N TYR A 120 4.59 -19.27 13.27
CA TYR A 120 3.23 -18.93 12.85
C TYR A 120 3.11 -17.55 12.20
N GLY A 121 4.19 -16.77 12.16
CA GLY A 121 4.18 -15.43 11.57
C GLY A 121 3.39 -14.42 12.39
N VAL A 122 3.26 -14.60 13.70
CA VAL A 122 2.37 -13.78 14.56
C VAL A 122 3.14 -12.85 15.50
N ILE A 123 4.45 -12.68 15.31
CA ILE A 123 5.22 -11.64 16.03
C ILE A 123 4.65 -10.27 15.62
N ASP A 124 4.42 -9.38 16.60
CA ASP A 124 3.94 -8.03 16.27
C ASP A 124 5.01 -7.28 15.45
N PRO A 125 4.66 -6.70 14.30
CA PRO A 125 5.60 -6.06 13.39
C PRO A 125 6.38 -4.90 14.03
N LEU A 126 5.87 -4.29 15.10
CA LEU A 126 6.55 -3.22 15.84
C LEU A 126 7.12 -3.67 17.19
N ASP A 127 7.11 -4.97 17.53
CA ASP A 127 7.64 -5.41 18.83
C ASP A 127 9.15 -5.16 18.92
N PRO A 128 9.62 -4.26 19.80
CA PRO A 128 11.04 -3.98 19.94
C PRO A 128 11.76 -5.06 20.76
N LYS A 129 11.03 -5.93 21.46
CA LYS A 129 11.59 -6.98 22.33
C LYS A 129 12.04 -8.21 21.57
N VAL A 130 11.58 -8.37 20.33
CA VAL A 130 11.89 -9.53 19.49
C VAL A 130 12.95 -9.14 18.48
N SER A 131 14.17 -9.66 18.64
CA SER A 131 15.27 -9.40 17.70
C SER A 131 15.10 -10.08 16.35
N SER A 132 14.23 -11.10 16.26
CA SER A 132 13.94 -11.78 14.99
C SER A 132 13.36 -10.79 13.97
N LEU A 133 13.99 -10.77 12.81
CA LEU A 133 13.51 -10.06 11.63
C LEU A 133 12.56 -10.92 10.79
N SER A 134 12.43 -12.21 11.08
CA SER A 134 11.52 -13.13 10.40
C SER A 134 10.36 -13.56 11.30
N GLY A 135 9.24 -13.95 10.70
CA GLY A 135 8.05 -14.42 11.41
C GLY A 135 7.22 -13.29 12.02
N ARG A 136 7.42 -12.06 11.54
CA ARG A 136 6.60 -10.88 11.89
C ARG A 136 5.33 -10.88 11.05
N GLY A 137 4.20 -10.74 11.72
CA GLY A 137 2.89 -10.70 11.11
C GLY A 137 2.47 -9.29 10.73
N LYS A 138 1.25 -9.19 10.19
CA LYS A 138 0.60 -7.92 9.86
C LYS A 138 -0.34 -7.52 10.98
N ARG A 139 -0.11 -6.38 11.63
CA ARG A 139 -1.02 -5.87 12.67
C ARG A 139 -2.15 -5.07 12.03
N VAL A 140 -3.38 -5.35 12.43
CA VAL A 140 -4.58 -4.65 11.97
C VAL A 140 -5.37 -4.17 13.18
N THR A 141 -5.63 -2.88 13.25
CA THR A 141 -6.42 -2.26 14.31
C THR A 141 -7.57 -1.47 13.71
N LEU A 142 -8.80 -1.78 14.13
CA LEU A 142 -10.01 -1.03 13.78
C LEU A 142 -10.49 -0.23 14.99
N ARG A 143 -10.84 1.04 14.80
CA ARG A 143 -11.35 1.90 15.88
C ARG A 143 -12.63 2.62 15.48
N ASP A 144 -13.45 2.90 16.48
CA ASP A 144 -14.68 3.69 16.33
C ASP A 144 -14.42 5.20 16.17
N ALA A 145 -15.49 6.00 16.16
CA ALA A 145 -15.42 7.46 16.07
C ALA A 145 -14.70 8.12 17.26
N ALA A 146 -14.77 7.53 18.45
CA ALA A 146 -14.12 8.02 19.67
C ALA A 146 -12.64 7.61 19.74
N GLY A 147 -12.17 6.74 18.83
CA GLY A 147 -10.83 6.19 18.83
C GLY A 147 -10.68 4.94 19.70
N THR A 148 -11.78 4.36 20.19
CA THR A 148 -11.78 3.12 20.95
C THR A 148 -11.50 1.94 20.02
N PRO A 149 -10.57 1.03 20.37
CA PRO A 149 -10.33 -0.16 19.57
C PRO A 149 -11.55 -1.09 19.59
N LEU A 150 -12.06 -1.42 18.40
CA LEU A 150 -13.11 -2.41 18.16
C LEU A 150 -12.51 -3.79 17.87
N ALA A 151 -11.38 -3.81 17.15
CA ALA A 151 -10.58 -5.00 16.89
C ALA A 151 -9.09 -4.64 16.83
N ASP A 152 -8.23 -5.51 17.32
CA ASP A 152 -6.77 -5.39 17.24
C ASP A 152 -6.16 -6.79 17.19
N LEU A 153 -5.48 -7.11 16.09
CA LEU A 153 -4.88 -8.43 15.85
C LEU A 153 -3.58 -8.37 15.07
N VAL A 154 -2.77 -9.40 15.25
CA VAL A 154 -1.66 -9.76 14.37
C VAL A 154 -2.11 -10.93 13.50
N LEU A 155 -2.23 -10.69 12.19
CA LEU A 155 -2.45 -11.69 11.15
C LEU A 155 -1.12 -12.33 10.80
N GLY A 156 -1.02 -13.65 10.95
CA GLY A 156 0.16 -14.43 10.60
C GLY A 156 0.01 -15.21 9.30
N ASN A 157 0.74 -16.32 9.23
CA ASN A 157 0.78 -17.17 8.06
C ASN A 157 -0.57 -17.88 7.83
N PRO A 158 -0.96 -18.14 6.57
CA PRO A 158 -2.04 -19.07 6.26
C PRO A 158 -1.76 -20.45 6.85
N GLU A 159 -2.81 -21.15 7.26
CA GLU A 159 -2.70 -22.52 7.73
C GLU A 159 -2.44 -23.47 6.56
N LYS A 160 -1.45 -24.35 6.68
CA LYS A 160 -1.04 -25.25 5.58
C LYS A 160 -2.08 -26.32 5.24
N ASN A 161 -2.83 -26.78 6.24
CA ASN A 161 -3.71 -27.95 6.11
C ASN A 161 -5.18 -27.58 5.96
N ARG A 162 -5.55 -26.31 6.12
CA ARG A 162 -6.94 -25.86 6.12
C ARG A 162 -7.07 -24.57 5.32
N GLU A 163 -7.69 -24.67 4.15
CA GLU A 163 -7.86 -23.52 3.26
C GLU A 163 -8.77 -22.45 3.89
N GLY A 164 -8.39 -21.18 3.71
CA GLY A 164 -9.09 -20.03 4.29
C GLY A 164 -8.88 -19.83 5.79
N TYR A 165 -7.98 -20.61 6.41
CA TYR A 165 -7.55 -20.39 7.79
C TYR A 165 -6.23 -19.64 7.85
N ARG A 166 -6.09 -18.81 8.88
CA ARG A 166 -4.89 -18.04 9.15
C ARG A 166 -4.60 -18.05 10.65
N TYR A 167 -3.32 -18.04 11.01
CA TYR A 167 -2.92 -17.87 12.39
C TYR A 167 -3.13 -16.43 12.83
N VAL A 168 -3.71 -16.23 14.01
CA VAL A 168 -4.01 -14.92 14.56
C VAL A 168 -3.64 -14.85 16.02
N ARG A 169 -3.13 -13.69 16.44
CA ARG A 169 -2.80 -13.40 17.83
C ARG A 169 -3.34 -12.03 18.22
N ILE A 170 -3.88 -11.93 19.44
CA ILE A 170 -4.23 -10.64 20.04
C ILE A 170 -2.93 -10.00 20.57
N PRO A 171 -2.59 -8.75 20.20
CA PRO A 171 -1.40 -8.08 20.70
C PRO A 171 -1.33 -8.09 22.23
N GLY A 172 -0.14 -8.35 22.77
CA GLY A 172 0.09 -8.48 24.21
C GLY A 172 -0.27 -9.85 24.81
N GLN A 173 -1.00 -10.71 24.09
CA GLN A 173 -1.26 -12.09 24.50
C GLN A 173 -0.25 -13.07 23.90
N LYS A 174 -0.05 -14.20 24.58
CA LYS A 174 0.81 -15.30 24.11
C LYS A 174 0.07 -16.30 23.23
N ARG A 175 -1.23 -16.50 23.47
CA ARG A 175 -2.06 -17.49 22.78
C ARG A 175 -2.20 -17.19 21.29
N VAL A 176 -2.00 -18.20 20.46
CA VAL A 176 -2.18 -18.18 19.01
C VAL A 176 -3.39 -19.02 18.65
N TYR A 177 -4.25 -18.47 17.79
CA TYR A 177 -5.45 -19.15 17.31
C TYR A 177 -5.33 -19.41 15.81
N ALA A 178 -5.90 -20.52 15.34
CA ALA A 178 -6.28 -20.66 13.94
C ALA A 178 -7.71 -20.14 13.78
N VAL A 179 -7.93 -19.25 12.83
CA VAL A 179 -9.26 -18.67 12.56
C VAL A 179 -9.54 -18.67 11.07
N LYS A 180 -10.81 -18.88 10.70
CA LYS A 180 -11.25 -18.80 9.31
C LYS A 180 -11.45 -17.35 8.92
N THR A 181 -10.54 -16.77 8.15
CA THR A 181 -10.62 -15.38 7.71
C THR A 181 -9.90 -15.16 6.38
N ASP A 182 -10.50 -14.33 5.54
CA ASP A 182 -9.91 -13.80 4.31
C ASP A 182 -9.38 -12.37 4.50
N ALA A 183 -9.38 -11.85 5.74
CA ALA A 183 -8.91 -10.51 6.04
C ALA A 183 -7.41 -10.37 5.71
N ASP A 184 -7.10 -9.55 4.71
CA ASP A 184 -5.73 -9.18 4.36
C ASP A 184 -5.67 -7.71 3.87
N PRO A 185 -5.89 -6.73 4.77
CA PRO A 185 -5.86 -5.34 4.37
C PRO A 185 -4.44 -4.91 3.97
N SER A 186 -4.34 -4.14 2.89
CA SER A 186 -3.06 -3.64 2.39
C SER A 186 -2.51 -2.49 3.24
N ALA A 187 -1.19 -2.46 3.44
CA ALA A 187 -0.46 -1.31 3.97
C ALA A 187 0.20 -0.44 2.89
N ARG A 188 -0.06 -0.69 1.60
CA ARG A 188 0.52 0.06 0.48
C ARG A 188 -0.34 1.26 0.13
N PHE A 189 0.27 2.45 0.05
CA PHE A 189 -0.42 3.71 -0.25
C PHE A 189 -1.33 3.64 -1.48
N GLU A 190 -0.84 3.07 -2.58
CA GLU A 190 -1.55 3.01 -3.87
C GLU A 190 -2.88 2.24 -3.82
N ASP A 191 -3.05 1.37 -2.82
CA ASP A 191 -4.28 0.59 -2.65
C ASP A 191 -5.40 1.41 -1.98
N TRP A 192 -5.07 2.57 -1.41
CA TRP A 192 -6.01 3.42 -0.66
C TRP A 192 -6.41 4.68 -1.40
N VAL A 193 -5.87 4.93 -2.58
CA VAL A 193 -6.02 6.20 -3.31
C VAL A 193 -6.62 5.96 -4.68
N GLU A 194 -7.02 7.05 -5.34
CA GLU A 194 -7.67 6.98 -6.64
C GLU A 194 -6.76 6.30 -7.69
N PRO A 195 -7.24 5.24 -8.36
CA PRO A 195 -6.43 4.44 -9.29
C PRO A 195 -6.18 5.15 -10.65
N ASN A 196 -6.87 6.26 -10.91
CA ASN A 196 -6.67 7.11 -12.08
C ASN A 196 -6.55 8.56 -11.63
N LEU A 197 -5.31 9.04 -11.45
CA LEU A 197 -5.05 10.37 -10.93
C LEU A 197 -5.70 11.48 -11.78
N LEU A 198 -5.67 11.31 -13.11
CA LEU A 198 -6.06 12.33 -14.09
C LEU A 198 -7.54 12.28 -14.48
N ARG A 199 -8.25 11.20 -14.14
CA ARG A 199 -9.65 10.97 -14.50
C ARG A 199 -9.90 11.02 -16.02
N LEU A 200 -8.88 10.63 -16.80
CA LEU A 200 -8.96 10.56 -18.26
C LEU A 200 -9.42 9.18 -18.72
N THR A 201 -10.06 9.11 -19.89
CA THR A 201 -10.42 7.85 -20.56
C THR A 201 -9.83 7.83 -21.96
N PRO A 202 -9.53 6.65 -22.54
CA PRO A 202 -8.95 6.59 -23.88
C PRO A 202 -9.85 7.27 -24.93
N ALA A 203 -11.17 7.18 -24.75
CA ALA A 203 -12.15 7.78 -25.63
C ALA A 203 -12.16 9.31 -25.58
N SER A 204 -11.84 9.94 -24.43
CA SER A 204 -11.85 11.39 -24.30
C SER A 204 -10.61 12.07 -24.88
N LEU A 205 -9.50 11.34 -25.02
CA LEU A 205 -8.24 11.89 -25.53
C LEU A 205 -8.34 12.26 -27.01
N LYS A 206 -7.93 13.50 -27.31
CA LYS A 206 -7.91 14.08 -28.66
C LYS A 206 -6.49 14.37 -29.14
N ARG A 207 -5.64 14.88 -28.24
CA ARG A 207 -4.28 15.28 -28.58
C ARG A 207 -3.34 15.03 -27.40
N ILE A 208 -2.14 14.54 -27.68
CA ILE A 208 -1.09 14.32 -26.69
C ILE A 208 0.18 14.99 -27.21
N VAL A 209 0.84 15.78 -26.37
CA VAL A 209 2.10 16.44 -26.69
C VAL A 209 3.16 15.94 -25.73
N LEU A 210 4.18 15.28 -26.26
CA LEU A 210 5.37 14.85 -25.54
C LEU A 210 6.45 15.90 -25.72
N ILE A 211 7.02 16.37 -24.61
CA ILE A 211 8.10 17.35 -24.60
C ILE A 211 9.25 16.75 -23.81
N ASN A 212 10.41 16.61 -24.45
CA ASN A 212 11.63 16.18 -23.78
C ASN A 212 12.69 17.27 -23.88
N TYR A 213 13.39 17.53 -22.78
CA TYR A 213 14.47 18.49 -22.73
C TYR A 213 15.80 17.72 -22.65
N PRO A 214 16.71 17.83 -23.63
CA PRO A 214 18.08 17.38 -23.41
C PRO A 214 18.72 18.26 -22.34
N ILE A 215 19.08 17.65 -21.20
CA ILE A 215 19.80 18.32 -20.12
C ILE A 215 21.28 18.25 -20.46
N ASP A 216 21.97 19.40 -20.50
CA ASP A 216 23.43 19.45 -20.44
C ASP A 216 23.86 19.58 -18.96
N PRO A 217 24.38 18.50 -18.34
CA PRO A 217 24.72 18.50 -16.91
C PRO A 217 25.85 19.46 -16.56
N GLY A 218 26.67 19.89 -17.53
CA GLY A 218 27.84 20.74 -17.28
C GLY A 218 27.53 22.24 -17.29
N SER A 219 26.47 22.67 -17.97
CA SER A 219 26.16 24.10 -18.17
C SER A 219 24.87 24.56 -17.49
N GLY A 220 24.04 23.65 -16.99
CA GLY A 220 22.74 23.98 -16.40
C GLY A 220 21.75 24.60 -17.39
N ARG A 221 22.03 24.50 -18.69
CA ARG A 221 21.19 25.01 -19.78
C ARG A 221 20.40 23.87 -20.40
N LEU A 222 19.13 24.14 -20.71
CA LEU A 222 18.31 23.24 -21.50
C LEU A 222 18.71 23.36 -22.97
N GLY A 223 18.98 22.24 -23.64
CA GLY A 223 19.01 22.23 -25.09
C GLY A 223 17.60 22.41 -25.69
N PRO A 224 17.48 22.58 -27.02
CA PRO A 224 16.18 22.73 -27.66
C PRO A 224 15.30 21.51 -27.37
N PRO A 225 14.03 21.70 -26.97
CA PRO A 225 13.16 20.59 -26.63
C PRO A 225 12.79 19.77 -27.87
N THR A 226 12.81 18.45 -27.75
CA THR A 226 12.20 17.55 -28.72
C THR A 226 10.71 17.47 -28.43
N ARG A 227 9.88 17.76 -29.45
CA ARG A 227 8.41 17.73 -29.35
C ARG A 227 7.84 16.68 -30.30
N ALA A 228 7.01 15.80 -29.77
CA ALA A 228 6.16 14.91 -30.56
C ALA A 228 4.69 15.21 -30.26
N VAL A 229 3.89 15.41 -31.29
CA VAL A 229 2.45 15.69 -31.19
C VAL A 229 1.70 14.50 -31.76
N LEU A 230 0.93 13.84 -30.92
CA LEU A 230 -0.01 12.80 -31.31
C LEU A 230 -1.41 13.41 -31.41
N SER A 231 -2.02 13.30 -32.58
CA SER A 231 -3.38 13.79 -32.81
C SER A 231 -4.27 12.63 -33.21
N ARG A 232 -5.45 12.54 -32.61
CA ARG A 232 -6.40 11.49 -32.95
C ARG A 232 -7.06 11.80 -34.30
N SER A 233 -7.00 10.83 -35.22
CA SER A 233 -7.57 10.93 -36.57
C SER A 233 -8.40 9.68 -36.85
N GLY A 234 -9.73 9.79 -36.73
CA GLY A 234 -10.63 8.64 -36.74
C GLY A 234 -10.31 7.66 -35.61
N ASP A 235 -10.12 6.39 -35.95
CA ASP A 235 -9.76 5.32 -35.00
C ASP A 235 -8.25 5.22 -34.73
N GLY A 236 -7.43 6.04 -35.38
CA GLY A 236 -5.97 6.02 -35.29
C GLY A 236 -5.36 7.27 -34.66
N TRP A 237 -4.04 7.21 -34.47
CA TRP A 237 -3.22 8.35 -34.05
C TRP A 237 -2.27 8.73 -35.20
N SER A 238 -2.24 10.01 -35.55
CA SER A 238 -1.20 10.59 -36.38
C SER A 238 -0.14 11.26 -35.51
N GLN A 239 1.11 11.26 -35.96
CA GLN A 239 2.22 11.88 -35.26
C GLN A 239 2.84 13.00 -36.10
N GLU A 240 3.18 14.11 -35.44
CA GLU A 240 3.97 15.21 -35.99
C GLU A 240 5.16 15.51 -35.07
N GLY A 241 6.37 15.59 -35.64
CA GLY A 241 7.59 15.87 -34.90
C GLY A 241 8.09 14.71 -34.02
N GLY A 242 9.34 14.83 -33.57
CA GLY A 242 10.01 13.83 -32.73
C GLY A 242 10.24 12.46 -33.41
N PRO A 243 10.85 11.51 -32.69
CA PRO A 243 11.07 10.15 -33.20
C PRO A 243 9.74 9.41 -33.41
N ALA A 244 9.59 8.69 -34.53
CA ALA A 244 8.38 7.94 -34.85
C ALA A 244 8.07 6.88 -33.78
N LEU A 245 6.86 6.92 -33.21
CA LEU A 245 6.41 5.96 -32.21
C LEU A 245 5.65 4.81 -32.86
N SER A 246 5.87 3.59 -32.37
CA SER A 246 5.08 2.43 -32.79
C SER A 246 3.65 2.52 -32.25
N LYS A 247 2.69 1.86 -32.91
CA LYS A 247 1.30 1.77 -32.44
C LYS A 247 1.22 1.26 -31.00
N THR A 248 1.96 0.19 -30.69
CA THR A 248 2.04 -0.37 -29.33
C THR A 248 2.53 0.65 -28.30
N LYS A 249 3.47 1.52 -28.69
CA LYS A 249 3.99 2.58 -27.80
C LYS A 249 2.96 3.66 -27.55
N ILE A 250 2.23 4.08 -28.58
CA ILE A 250 1.13 5.04 -28.46
C ILE A 250 0.01 4.47 -27.57
N ASP A 251 -0.39 3.21 -27.79
CA ASP A 251 -1.41 2.54 -26.99
C ASP A 251 -0.97 2.40 -25.51
N SER A 252 0.30 2.09 -25.28
CA SER A 252 0.89 2.06 -23.93
C SER A 252 0.84 3.44 -23.25
N LEU A 253 1.13 4.51 -23.99
CA LEU A 253 1.10 5.88 -23.50
C LEU A 253 -0.32 6.35 -23.18
N VAL A 254 -1.28 6.08 -24.06
CA VAL A 254 -2.71 6.34 -23.85
C VAL A 254 -3.19 5.59 -22.60
N SER A 255 -2.82 4.31 -22.47
CA SER A 255 -3.15 3.51 -21.30
C SER A 255 -2.54 4.10 -20.01
N ALA A 256 -1.28 4.53 -20.07
CA ALA A 256 -0.60 5.16 -18.93
C ALA A 256 -1.30 6.46 -18.49
N LEU A 257 -1.69 7.35 -19.42
CA LEU A 257 -2.46 8.56 -19.09
C LEU A 257 -3.81 8.24 -18.41
N CYS A 258 -4.46 7.15 -18.80
CA CYS A 258 -5.78 6.78 -18.30
C CYS A 258 -5.74 5.90 -17.04
N SER A 259 -4.56 5.43 -16.62
CA SER A 259 -4.41 4.50 -15.50
C SER A 259 -3.25 4.84 -14.56
N ILE A 260 -2.71 6.06 -14.67
CA ILE A 260 -1.62 6.52 -13.84
C ILE A 260 -2.02 6.52 -12.37
N ARG A 261 -1.26 5.75 -11.58
CA ARG A 261 -1.41 5.63 -10.14
C ARG A 261 -0.30 6.37 -9.43
N VAL A 262 -0.63 6.90 -8.27
CA VAL A 262 0.35 7.52 -7.38
C VAL A 262 0.83 6.48 -6.37
N VAL A 263 2.14 6.41 -6.19
CA VAL A 263 2.80 5.58 -5.17
C VAL A 263 3.14 6.41 -3.92
N GLY A 264 2.98 7.72 -4.01
CA GLY A 264 3.13 8.64 -2.88
C GLY A 264 2.63 10.03 -3.23
N ALA A 265 2.45 10.85 -2.20
CA ALA A 265 2.14 12.27 -2.33
C ALA A 265 2.82 13.06 -1.22
N ARG A 266 3.14 14.32 -1.51
CA ARG A 266 3.68 15.30 -0.56
C ARG A 266 2.89 16.59 -0.67
N PRO A 267 2.53 17.23 0.45
CA PRO A 267 1.81 18.49 0.39
C PRO A 267 2.65 19.52 -0.36
N ALA A 268 2.01 20.27 -1.25
CA ALA A 268 2.63 21.44 -1.84
C ALA A 268 2.76 22.56 -0.78
N PRO A 269 3.78 23.42 -0.85
CA PRO A 269 3.85 24.63 -0.05
C PRO A 269 2.53 25.42 -0.13
N PRO A 270 1.98 25.91 1.00
CA PRO A 270 0.70 26.61 1.02
C PRO A 270 0.60 27.77 0.02
N ASP A 271 1.67 28.55 -0.11
CA ASP A 271 1.74 29.68 -1.04
C ASP A 271 1.66 29.23 -2.49
N LEU A 272 2.38 28.17 -2.85
CA LEU A 272 2.30 27.56 -4.19
C LEU A 272 0.88 27.05 -4.46
N ALA A 273 0.30 26.33 -3.50
CA ALA A 273 -1.06 25.81 -3.65
C ALA A 273 -2.08 26.93 -3.86
N ALA A 274 -1.98 28.02 -3.10
CA ALA A 274 -2.85 29.19 -3.25
C ALA A 274 -2.70 29.85 -4.63
N GLN A 275 -1.47 30.03 -5.11
CA GLN A 275 -1.20 30.61 -6.43
C GLN A 275 -1.76 29.73 -7.56
N LEU A 276 -1.56 28.40 -7.49
CA LEU A 276 -2.07 27.45 -8.47
C LEU A 276 -3.61 27.38 -8.51
N ARG A 277 -4.28 27.50 -7.36
CA ARG A 277 -5.74 27.60 -7.30
C ARG A 277 -6.25 28.90 -7.90
N GLY A 278 -5.56 30.00 -7.60
CA GLY A 278 -5.92 31.34 -8.04
C GLY A 278 -5.79 31.55 -9.55
N GLY A 279 -5.03 30.70 -10.25
CA GLY A 279 -4.83 30.79 -11.70
C GLY A 279 -4.12 32.07 -12.15
N LYS A 280 -3.55 32.82 -11.20
CA LYS A 280 -2.67 33.97 -11.46
C LYS A 280 -1.25 33.44 -11.67
N GLY A 281 -0.40 34.24 -12.32
CA GLY A 281 1.02 33.89 -12.49
C GLY A 281 1.69 33.52 -11.17
N LEU A 282 2.73 32.69 -11.24
CA LEU A 282 3.49 32.26 -10.07
C LEU A 282 4.36 33.42 -9.57
N GLU A 283 4.21 33.79 -8.30
CA GLU A 283 5.16 34.66 -7.61
C GLU A 283 6.38 33.82 -7.22
N LEU A 284 7.51 34.13 -7.85
CA LEU A 284 8.75 33.37 -7.72
C LEU A 284 9.54 33.85 -6.50
N THR A 285 9.23 33.31 -5.33
CA THR A 285 10.08 33.46 -4.15
C THR A 285 11.29 32.53 -4.21
N LEU A 286 12.41 32.93 -3.62
CA LEU A 286 13.64 32.11 -3.59
C LEU A 286 13.38 30.72 -3.00
N ASP A 287 12.60 30.64 -1.92
CA ASP A 287 12.27 29.38 -1.24
C ASP A 287 11.43 28.45 -2.13
N LEU A 288 10.46 28.99 -2.85
CA LEU A 288 9.66 28.21 -3.80
C LEU A 288 10.54 27.66 -4.93
N VAL A 289 11.41 28.50 -5.50
CA VAL A 289 12.32 28.09 -6.58
C VAL A 289 13.28 27.01 -6.11
N MET A 290 13.86 27.13 -4.91
CA MET A 290 14.75 26.11 -4.35
C MET A 290 14.01 24.81 -4.06
N SER A 291 12.80 24.88 -3.51
CA SER A 291 11.96 23.72 -3.22
C SER A 291 11.54 22.96 -4.49
N LEU A 292 11.22 23.69 -5.57
CA LEU A 292 10.94 23.11 -6.88
C LEU A 292 12.21 22.48 -7.47
N ARG A 293 13.35 23.17 -7.40
CA ARG A 293 14.63 22.69 -7.93
C ARG A 293 15.08 21.39 -7.27
N GLN A 294 14.91 21.26 -5.96
CA GLN A 294 15.21 20.01 -5.23
C GLN A 294 14.38 18.81 -5.72
N ARG A 295 13.26 19.05 -6.39
CA ARG A 295 12.38 18.01 -6.96
C ARG A 295 12.49 17.91 -8.48
N GLY A 296 13.49 18.55 -9.09
CA GLY A 296 13.71 18.53 -10.54
C GLY A 296 12.75 19.41 -11.34
N PHE A 297 12.10 20.38 -10.70
CA PHE A 297 11.27 21.39 -11.33
C PHE A 297 11.99 22.73 -11.35
N TYR A 298 11.97 23.37 -12.51
CA TYR A 298 12.74 24.58 -12.74
C TYR A 298 11.85 25.65 -13.35
N ILE A 299 12.13 26.88 -12.97
CA ILE A 299 11.46 28.05 -13.52
C ILE A 299 12.55 28.94 -14.12
N THR A 300 12.41 29.26 -15.40
CA THR A 300 13.30 30.20 -16.08
C THR A 300 12.97 31.65 -15.66
N PRO A 301 13.91 32.59 -15.83
CA PRO A 301 13.65 34.01 -15.55
C PRO A 301 12.49 34.62 -16.36
N ASP A 302 12.18 34.08 -17.55
CA ASP A 302 11.01 34.44 -18.35
C ASP A 302 9.70 33.78 -17.88
N GLY A 303 9.71 33.11 -16.73
CA GLY A 303 8.53 32.53 -16.08
C GLY A 303 8.08 31.19 -16.64
N ARG A 304 8.89 30.53 -17.50
CA ARG A 304 8.56 29.21 -18.04
C ARG A 304 8.92 28.13 -17.03
N PHE A 305 7.95 27.28 -16.72
CA PHE A 305 8.13 26.11 -15.87
C PHE A 305 8.51 24.91 -16.72
N PHE A 306 9.60 24.22 -16.38
CA PHE A 306 10.06 23.00 -17.04
C PHE A 306 10.49 21.95 -16.01
N ALA A 307 10.57 20.69 -16.46
CA ALA A 307 10.90 19.56 -15.60
C ALA A 307 11.99 18.71 -16.23
N ALA A 308 12.99 18.30 -15.44
CA ALA A 308 14.14 17.53 -15.91
C ALA A 308 13.73 16.22 -16.61
N GLY A 309 12.66 15.59 -16.14
CA GLY A 309 12.13 14.35 -16.67
C GLY A 309 11.25 14.50 -17.91
N GLY A 310 11.05 15.72 -18.43
CA GLY A 310 10.14 16.00 -19.55
C GLY A 310 8.70 16.28 -19.13
N GLU A 311 7.84 16.50 -20.11
CA GLU A 311 6.43 16.85 -19.92
C GLU A 311 5.52 16.11 -20.89
N VAL A 312 4.30 15.82 -20.44
CA VAL A 312 3.23 15.27 -21.27
C VAL A 312 2.00 16.15 -21.08
N ASN A 313 1.50 16.73 -22.17
CA ASN A 313 0.21 17.41 -22.18
C ASN A 313 -0.82 16.52 -22.89
N ALA A 314 -1.93 16.24 -22.22
CA ALA A 314 -3.07 15.54 -22.77
C ALA A 314 -4.26 16.50 -22.87
N GLU A 315 -4.81 16.63 -24.06
CA GLU A 315 -6.02 17.41 -24.34
C GLU A 315 -7.17 16.48 -24.69
N THR A 316 -8.33 16.77 -24.12
CA THR A 316 -9.55 16.00 -24.31
C THR A 316 -10.53 16.67 -25.28
N ASN A 317 -11.51 15.90 -25.74
CA ASN A 317 -12.58 16.34 -26.63
C ASN A 317 -13.45 17.47 -26.04
N ASN A 318 -13.56 17.58 -24.71
CA ASN A 318 -14.30 18.64 -24.02
C ASN A 318 -13.46 19.90 -23.72
N GLY A 319 -12.23 19.97 -24.24
CA GLY A 319 -11.35 21.14 -24.07
C GLY A 319 -10.56 21.16 -22.75
N THR A 320 -10.67 20.14 -21.90
CA THR A 320 -9.79 19.99 -20.74
C THR A 320 -8.37 19.66 -21.21
N SER A 321 -7.38 20.36 -20.65
CA SER A 321 -5.96 20.05 -20.81
C SER A 321 -5.39 19.67 -19.46
N VAL A 322 -4.60 18.59 -19.45
CA VAL A 322 -3.87 18.10 -18.28
C VAL A 322 -2.40 18.02 -18.67
N THR A 323 -1.54 18.67 -17.90
CA THR A 323 -0.09 18.59 -18.09
C THR A 323 0.54 17.86 -16.92
N LEU A 324 1.28 16.80 -17.23
CA LEU A 324 2.18 16.12 -16.31
C LEU A 324 3.60 16.59 -16.56
N ARG A 325 4.29 17.00 -15.50
CA ARG A 325 5.69 17.39 -15.52
C ARG A 325 6.47 16.46 -14.63
N PHE A 326 7.50 15.81 -15.18
CA PHE A 326 8.25 14.77 -14.47
C PHE A 326 9.53 15.37 -13.90
N GLY A 327 9.66 15.34 -12.58
CA GLY A 327 10.82 15.84 -11.86
C GLY A 327 11.92 14.78 -11.68
N ASP A 328 12.73 15.02 -10.66
CA ASP A 328 13.81 14.12 -10.25
C ASP A 328 13.27 12.91 -9.48
N ILE A 329 14.19 11.97 -9.24
CA ILE A 329 13.94 10.74 -8.49
C ILE A 329 13.57 11.09 -7.05
N ALA A 330 12.47 10.52 -6.58
CA ALA A 330 12.08 10.61 -5.17
C ALA A 330 12.97 9.67 -4.35
N THR A 331 13.63 10.21 -3.32
CA THR A 331 14.53 9.42 -2.47
C THR A 331 13.75 8.48 -1.54
N SER A 332 14.41 7.46 -0.98
CA SER A 332 13.79 6.42 -0.14
C SER A 332 13.15 6.95 1.16
N GLN A 333 13.54 8.14 1.64
CA GLN A 333 12.88 8.83 2.76
C GLN A 333 11.59 9.55 2.33
N GLU A 334 11.47 9.88 1.05
CA GLU A 334 10.34 10.58 0.45
C GLU A 334 9.26 9.63 -0.06
N LEU A 335 9.55 8.33 -0.06
CA LEU A 335 8.63 7.25 -0.34
C LEU A 335 8.10 6.67 0.98
N THR A 336 6.82 6.32 1.03
CA THR A 336 6.40 5.21 1.89
C THR A 336 7.01 3.97 1.26
N LYS A 337 8.03 3.37 1.91
CA LYS A 337 9.01 2.50 1.25
C LYS A 337 8.40 1.51 0.24
N PRO A 338 8.90 1.46 -1.00
CA PRO A 338 8.30 0.68 -2.08
C PRO A 338 8.46 -0.83 -1.88
N ASP A 339 7.54 -1.62 -2.41
CA ASP A 339 7.70 -3.06 -2.60
C ASP A 339 8.94 -3.37 -3.48
N PRO A 340 9.90 -4.21 -3.02
CA PRO A 340 11.17 -4.46 -3.72
C PRO A 340 11.01 -5.10 -5.11
N ALA A 341 9.83 -5.60 -5.47
CA ALA A 341 9.52 -6.06 -6.83
C ALA A 341 9.53 -4.93 -7.90
N ARG A 342 9.77 -3.67 -7.52
CA ARG A 342 9.82 -2.50 -8.43
C ARG A 342 11.21 -1.89 -8.64
N ALA A 343 12.29 -2.62 -8.36
CA ALA A 343 13.68 -2.18 -8.56
C ALA A 343 14.13 -2.00 -10.03
N ALA A 344 13.22 -1.74 -10.97
CA ALA A 344 13.51 -1.56 -12.40
C ALA A 344 13.26 -0.14 -12.94
N SER A 345 12.90 0.83 -12.09
CA SER A 345 13.04 2.27 -12.38
C SER A 345 12.59 3.07 -11.17
N GLU A 346 13.45 3.97 -10.72
CA GLU A 346 13.25 4.74 -9.49
C GLU A 346 12.01 5.65 -9.61
N PRO A 347 11.18 5.74 -8.56
CA PRO A 347 9.99 6.57 -8.57
C PRO A 347 10.35 8.06 -8.68
N ARG A 348 9.46 8.85 -9.27
CA ARG A 348 9.73 10.26 -9.60
C ARG A 348 8.64 11.19 -9.14
N PHE A 349 9.03 12.41 -8.81
CA PHE A 349 8.08 13.49 -8.58
C PHE A 349 7.34 13.84 -9.86
N VAL A 350 6.04 14.11 -9.72
CA VAL A 350 5.16 14.58 -10.78
C VAL A 350 4.44 15.81 -10.30
N PHE A 351 4.55 16.87 -11.08
CA PHE A 351 3.77 18.08 -10.93
C PHE A 351 2.69 18.10 -12.00
N ALA A 352 1.44 17.96 -11.57
CA ALA A 352 0.28 17.92 -12.46
C ALA A 352 -0.42 19.28 -12.45
N THR A 353 -0.87 19.75 -13.61
CA THR A 353 -1.73 20.94 -13.73
C THR A 353 -2.89 20.63 -14.67
N SER A 354 -4.06 21.20 -14.41
CA SER A 354 -5.22 21.04 -15.30
C SER A 354 -5.98 22.34 -15.49
N THR A 355 -6.64 22.48 -16.64
CA THR A 355 -7.63 23.53 -16.89
C THR A 355 -9.00 23.20 -16.27
N ASP A 356 -9.25 21.94 -15.91
CA ASP A 356 -10.46 21.55 -15.18
C ASP A 356 -10.40 22.05 -13.72
N PRO A 357 -11.40 22.79 -13.23
CA PRO A 357 -11.36 23.38 -11.88
C PRO A 357 -11.21 22.36 -10.75
N ALA A 358 -11.84 21.17 -10.86
CA ALA A 358 -11.80 20.16 -9.82
C ALA A 358 -10.43 19.46 -9.76
N LEU A 359 -9.86 19.12 -10.92
CA LEU A 359 -8.50 18.60 -11.02
C LEU A 359 -7.46 19.66 -10.63
N ARG A 360 -7.68 20.92 -10.99
CA ARG A 360 -6.79 22.03 -10.59
C ARG A 360 -6.73 22.17 -9.07
N ASP A 361 -7.87 22.17 -8.39
CA ASP A 361 -7.89 22.23 -6.92
C ASP A 361 -7.19 21.01 -6.30
N LYS A 362 -7.48 19.81 -6.81
CA LYS A 362 -6.80 18.57 -6.38
C LYS A 362 -5.29 18.68 -6.55
N PHE A 363 -4.81 19.01 -7.74
CA PHE A 363 -3.38 19.03 -8.05
C PHE A 363 -2.62 20.17 -7.37
N SER A 364 -3.27 21.31 -7.13
CA SER A 364 -2.64 22.45 -6.45
C SER A 364 -2.12 22.11 -5.05
N SER A 365 -2.71 21.11 -4.40
CA SER A 365 -2.44 20.78 -3.00
C SER A 365 -1.28 19.78 -2.83
N TRP A 366 -0.80 19.15 -3.92
CA TRP A 366 0.09 17.99 -3.83
C TRP A 366 1.16 17.96 -4.93
N PHE A 367 2.37 17.58 -4.51
CA PHE A 367 3.33 16.92 -5.38
C PHE A 367 3.06 15.42 -5.37
N TYR A 368 2.91 14.83 -6.55
CA TYR A 368 2.67 13.41 -6.69
C TYR A 368 3.97 12.64 -6.90
N ILE A 369 3.96 11.36 -6.58
CA ILE A 369 5.05 10.45 -6.89
C ILE A 369 4.45 9.28 -7.67
N ILE A 370 5.05 8.94 -8.81
CA ILE A 370 4.64 7.80 -9.63
C ILE A 370 5.76 6.75 -9.67
N SER A 371 5.40 5.52 -10.02
CA SER A 371 6.39 4.48 -10.22
C SER A 371 7.27 4.80 -11.43
N GLY A 372 8.55 4.37 -11.41
CA GLY A 372 9.40 4.50 -12.58
C GLY A 372 8.87 3.70 -13.78
N ALA A 373 8.15 2.61 -13.53
CA ALA A 373 7.55 1.78 -14.59
C ALA A 373 6.45 2.55 -15.34
N ASP A 374 5.65 3.33 -14.62
CA ASP A 374 4.68 4.24 -15.25
C ASP A 374 5.40 5.37 -15.98
N TYR A 375 6.45 5.94 -15.38
CA TYR A 375 7.27 6.98 -16.01
C TYR A 375 7.88 6.52 -17.35
N ALA A 376 8.44 5.31 -17.40
CA ALA A 376 9.04 4.75 -18.62
C ALA A 376 8.05 4.65 -19.79
N ARG A 377 6.75 4.52 -19.51
CA ARG A 377 5.72 4.51 -20.56
C ARG A 377 5.57 5.86 -21.25
N PHE A 378 5.84 6.97 -20.54
CA PHE A 378 5.75 8.33 -21.06
C PHE A 378 6.99 8.79 -21.84
N ARG A 379 8.09 8.03 -21.80
CA ARG A 379 9.28 8.31 -22.62
C ARG A 379 9.07 7.83 -24.06
N PRO A 380 9.45 8.60 -25.08
CA PRO A 380 9.34 8.18 -26.48
C PRO A 380 10.13 6.89 -26.77
#